data_AF-A0A2V9QAK0-F1
#
_entry.id   AF-A0A2V9QAK0-F1
#
_cell.length_a   1.000
_cell.length_b   1.000
_cell.length_c   1.000
_cell.angle_alpha   90.00
_cell.angle_beta   90.00
_cell.angle_gamma   90.00
#
_symmetry.space_group_name_H-M   'P 1'
#
loop_
_entity.id
_entity.type
_entity.pdbx_description
1 polymer ?
#
loop_
_entity_poly.entity_id
_entity_poly.type
_entity_poly.pdbx_seq_one_letter_code
_entity_poly.pdbx_strand_id
1 'polypeptide(L)'
;MRPNGSDNNHLPLTAQRRTRLVFNRISRHIGQLTKEPKSSDVHRFRTNSRRVEALVGEFAPESAKKEKLIKLLSKLRKKAGKLRDLDVQVSFLENLKIPDRQNHRSELLDSLNSERTRRSRKLPKSFDADTARTLRKRLRRASSTIEFDGVDPLNRALERLPKAHTIQLNEKSLHSFRIAAKSARYLAELAESVDANSFVEELKKAQDAIGE
;
A
#
# COMPACT_ATOMS: atom_id res chain seq x y z
N MET A 1 -52.62 14.46 -2.18
CA MET A 1 -51.38 14.68 -2.96
C MET A 1 -50.21 14.83 -2.00
N ARG A 2 -49.27 13.90 -2.01
CA ARG A 2 -47.96 14.04 -1.35
C ARG A 2 -46.91 14.02 -2.47
N PRO A 3 -45.95 14.96 -2.51
CA PRO A 3 -44.74 14.75 -3.27
C PRO A 3 -43.54 14.47 -2.35
N ASN A 4 -42.78 13.46 -2.77
CA ASN A 4 -41.32 13.43 -2.88
C ASN A 4 -40.43 13.34 -1.63
N GLY A 5 -39.58 12.31 -1.65
CA GLY A 5 -38.36 12.28 -0.86
C GLY A 5 -37.75 10.89 -0.61
N SER A 6 -37.85 9.93 -1.53
CA SER A 6 -36.96 8.76 -1.52
C SER A 6 -35.78 9.05 -2.44
N ASP A 7 -34.56 9.15 -1.90
CA ASP A 7 -33.41 8.44 -2.46
C ASP A 7 -32.16 8.46 -1.55
N ASN A 8 -31.89 7.28 -0.99
CA ASN A 8 -30.60 6.60 -0.81
C ASN A 8 -29.34 7.42 -0.49
N ASN A 9 -28.97 7.45 0.79
CA ASN A 9 -27.61 7.78 1.25
C ASN A 9 -26.86 6.59 1.89
N HIS A 10 -27.20 5.36 1.50
CA HIS A 10 -26.51 4.16 1.99
C HIS A 10 -25.54 3.62 0.95
N LEU A 11 -24.28 4.07 1.01
CA LEU A 11 -23.20 3.22 0.56
C LEU A 11 -23.21 1.92 1.39
N PRO A 12 -22.95 0.76 0.78
CA PRO A 12 -23.18 -0.51 1.44
C PRO A 12 -22.24 -0.66 2.64
N LEU A 13 -22.76 -1.21 3.74
CA LEU A 13 -22.07 -1.56 5.00
C LEU A 13 -20.70 -2.25 4.78
N THR A 14 -20.52 -2.82 3.60
CA THR A 14 -19.34 -3.53 3.09
C THR A 14 -18.12 -2.61 2.92
N ALA A 15 -18.24 -1.42 2.34
CA ALA A 15 -17.12 -0.49 2.16
C ALA A 15 -16.56 -0.01 3.50
N GLN A 16 -17.44 0.34 4.44
CA GLN A 16 -17.06 0.71 5.81
C GLN A 16 -16.37 -0.44 6.54
N ARG A 17 -16.88 -1.67 6.39
CA ARG A 17 -16.25 -2.89 6.95
C ARG A 17 -14.85 -3.10 6.36
N ARG A 18 -14.68 -2.98 5.04
CA ARG A 18 -13.39 -3.14 4.36
C ARG A 18 -12.39 -2.06 4.80
N THR A 19 -12.83 -0.82 4.96
CA THR A 19 -12.02 0.27 5.55
C THR A 19 -11.51 -0.12 6.93
N ARG A 20 -12.39 -0.53 7.85
CA ARG A 20 -11.99 -0.98 9.21
C ARG A 20 -10.97 -2.12 9.14
N LEU A 21 -11.14 -3.08 8.23
CA LEU A 21 -10.18 -4.16 8.02
C LEU A 21 -8.80 -3.64 7.58
N VAL A 22 -8.72 -2.66 6.68
CA VAL A 22 -7.44 -2.07 6.25
C VAL A 22 -6.72 -1.40 7.43
N PHE A 23 -7.42 -0.60 8.22
CA PHE A 23 -6.86 0.07 9.41
C PHE A 23 -6.42 -0.93 10.51
N ASN A 24 -7.18 -2.01 10.70
CA ASN A 24 -6.82 -3.07 11.65
C ASN A 24 -5.59 -3.86 11.19
N ARG A 25 -5.48 -4.18 9.90
CA ARG A 25 -4.33 -4.90 9.33
C ARG A 25 -3.03 -4.11 9.53
N ILE A 26 -3.00 -2.82 9.18
CA ILE A 26 -1.77 -2.03 9.38
C ILE A 26 -1.41 -1.92 10.87
N SER A 27 -2.39 -1.79 11.76
CA SER A 27 -2.16 -1.69 13.21
C SER A 27 -1.50 -2.93 13.79
N ARG A 28 -1.87 -4.11 13.26
CA ARG A 28 -1.23 -5.39 13.58
C ARG A 28 0.21 -5.44 13.08
N HIS A 29 0.44 -5.07 11.82
CA HIS A 29 1.78 -5.13 11.20
C HIS A 29 2.77 -4.15 11.85
N ILE A 30 2.31 -3.02 12.39
CA ILE A 30 3.17 -2.13 13.19
C ILE A 30 3.80 -2.89 14.37
N GLY A 31 3.04 -3.75 15.05
CA GLY A 31 3.54 -4.53 16.19
C GLY A 31 4.56 -5.62 15.80
N GLN A 32 4.52 -6.10 14.55
CA GLN A 32 5.51 -7.06 14.05
C GLN A 32 6.83 -6.36 13.71
N LEU A 33 6.76 -5.12 13.21
CA LEU A 33 7.95 -4.33 12.87
C LEU A 33 8.70 -3.77 14.08
N THR A 34 8.12 -3.80 15.28
CA THR A 34 8.83 -3.42 16.51
C THR A 34 9.74 -4.52 17.06
N LYS A 35 9.67 -5.74 16.50
CA LYS A 35 10.47 -6.91 16.89
C LYS A 35 11.50 -7.21 15.79
N GLU A 36 11.84 -8.46 15.55
CA GLU A 36 12.63 -8.86 14.38
C GLU A 36 11.72 -9.01 13.15
N PRO A 37 11.80 -8.10 12.16
CA PRO A 37 10.86 -8.06 11.05
C PRO A 37 11.18 -9.15 10.01
N LYS A 38 10.20 -10.00 9.69
CA LYS A 38 10.31 -10.92 8.55
C LYS A 38 10.05 -10.16 7.24
N SER A 39 10.58 -10.66 6.12
CA SER A 39 10.34 -10.09 4.78
C SER A 39 8.84 -9.88 4.49
N SER A 40 8.02 -10.85 4.91
CA SER A 40 6.55 -10.78 4.79
C SER A 40 5.93 -9.67 5.63
N ASP A 41 6.42 -9.40 6.84
CA ASP A 41 5.93 -8.31 7.69
C ASP A 41 6.24 -6.94 7.08
N VAL A 42 7.45 -6.77 6.55
CA VAL A 42 7.90 -5.55 5.86
C VAL A 42 7.04 -5.29 4.62
N HIS A 43 6.84 -6.32 3.80
CA HIS A 43 6.01 -6.24 2.62
C HIS A 43 4.55 -5.89 3.00
N ARG A 44 3.95 -6.61 3.96
CA ARG A 44 2.57 -6.38 4.40
C ARG A 44 2.38 -4.98 4.99
N PHE A 45 3.32 -4.48 5.80
CA PHE A 45 3.27 -3.10 6.29
C PHE A 45 3.28 -2.10 5.13
N ARG A 46 4.20 -2.24 4.17
CA ARG A 46 4.30 -1.34 3.02
C ARG A 46 3.03 -1.32 2.17
N THR A 47 2.44 -2.49 1.91
CA THR A 47 1.21 -2.61 1.12
C THR A 47 0.01 -2.03 1.87
N ASN A 48 -0.19 -2.38 3.15
CA ASN A 48 -1.31 -1.83 3.94
C ASN A 48 -1.14 -0.33 4.20
N SER A 49 0.09 0.18 4.36
CA SER A 49 0.35 1.61 4.47
C SER A 49 -0.01 2.38 3.19
N ARG A 50 0.21 1.80 2.00
CA ARG A 50 -0.23 2.41 0.74
C ARG A 50 -1.75 2.38 0.59
N ARG A 51 -2.41 1.30 1.02
CA ARG A 51 -3.87 1.23 1.07
C ARG A 51 -4.44 2.34 1.95
N VAL A 52 -3.95 2.49 3.19
CA VAL A 52 -4.38 3.57 4.07
C VAL A 52 -4.14 4.95 3.46
N GLU A 53 -2.99 5.17 2.80
CA GLU A 53 -2.70 6.43 2.13
C GLU A 53 -3.70 6.73 1.00
N ALA A 54 -4.07 5.75 0.18
CA ALA A 54 -5.09 5.91 -0.84
C ALA A 54 -6.47 6.23 -0.23
N LEU A 55 -6.87 5.47 0.80
CA LEU A 55 -8.16 5.66 1.49
C LEU A 55 -8.27 7.03 2.15
N VAL A 56 -7.26 7.39 2.94
CA VAL A 56 -7.22 8.68 3.64
C VAL A 56 -7.08 9.82 2.64
N GLY A 57 -6.31 9.62 1.56
CA GLY A 57 -6.17 10.59 0.49
C GLY A 57 -7.50 10.93 -0.17
N GLU A 58 -8.34 9.93 -0.41
CA GLU A 58 -9.62 10.07 -1.11
C GLU A 58 -10.78 10.49 -0.19
N PHE A 59 -10.96 9.80 0.94
CA PHE A 59 -12.20 9.81 1.71
C PHE A 59 -12.09 10.49 3.08
N ALA A 60 -10.92 11.00 3.46
CA ALA A 60 -10.78 11.79 4.68
C ALA A 60 -10.75 13.28 4.35
N PRO A 61 -11.42 14.14 5.14
CA PRO A 61 -11.41 15.58 4.93
C PRO A 61 -10.00 16.15 5.04
N GLU A 62 -9.74 17.20 4.26
CA GLU A 62 -8.45 17.87 4.28
C GLU A 62 -8.17 18.47 5.65
N SER A 63 -6.99 18.13 6.19
CA SER A 63 -6.57 18.62 7.50
C SER A 63 -5.07 18.42 7.73
N ALA A 64 -4.48 19.27 8.57
CA ALA A 64 -3.12 19.09 9.03
C ALA A 64 -2.90 17.72 9.73
N LYS A 65 -3.96 17.11 10.28
CA LYS A 65 -3.90 15.78 10.91
C LYS A 65 -3.76 14.67 9.86
N LYS A 66 -4.53 14.74 8.75
CA LYS A 66 -4.44 13.88 7.56
C LYS A 66 -3.02 13.92 6.99
N GLU A 67 -2.51 15.11 6.70
CA GLU A 67 -1.15 15.26 6.18
C GLU A 67 -0.07 14.65 7.09
N LYS A 68 -0.16 14.91 8.40
CA LYS A 68 0.81 14.38 9.36
C LYS A 68 0.79 12.85 9.42
N LEU A 69 -0.37 12.20 9.23
CA LEU A 69 -0.45 10.74 9.12
C LEU A 69 0.24 10.25 7.84
N ILE A 70 -0.09 10.83 6.68
CA ILE A 70 0.50 10.47 5.38
C ILE A 70 2.03 10.65 5.42
N LYS A 71 2.53 11.79 5.93
CA LYS A 71 3.96 12.07 6.09
C LYS A 71 4.65 11.04 6.98
N LEU A 72 4.04 10.66 8.12
CA LEU A 72 4.59 9.63 9.01
C LEU A 72 4.64 8.25 8.34
N LEU A 73 3.55 7.83 7.68
CA LEU A 73 3.49 6.59 6.92
C LEU A 73 4.53 6.57 5.79
N SER A 74 4.73 7.68 5.08
CA SER A 74 5.76 7.82 4.05
C SER A 74 7.17 7.65 4.62
N LYS A 75 7.50 8.33 5.73
CA LYS A 75 8.80 8.21 6.40
C LYS A 75 9.09 6.75 6.80
N LEU A 76 8.13 6.08 7.43
CA LEU A 76 8.28 4.69 7.88
C LEU A 76 8.37 3.71 6.71
N ARG A 77 7.56 3.89 5.66
CA ARG A 77 7.67 3.09 4.43
C ARG A 77 9.02 3.25 3.76
N LYS A 78 9.63 4.44 3.74
CA LYS A 78 10.99 4.65 3.18
C LYS A 78 12.02 3.82 3.96
N LYS A 79 11.94 3.78 5.29
CA LYS A 79 12.81 2.94 6.13
C LYS A 79 12.59 1.44 5.87
N ALA A 80 11.33 1.00 5.82
CA ALA A 80 10.96 -0.38 5.49
C ALA A 80 11.36 -0.77 4.06
N GLY A 81 11.34 0.17 3.12
CA GLY A 81 11.73 -0.04 1.72
C GLY A 81 13.18 -0.49 1.60
N LYS A 82 14.08 0.17 2.33
CA LYS A 82 15.50 -0.18 2.36
C LYS A 82 15.77 -1.65 2.74
N LEU A 83 14.91 -2.27 3.55
CA LEU A 83 15.00 -3.69 3.89
C LEU A 83 14.32 -4.55 2.82
N ARG A 84 13.13 -4.15 2.35
CA ARG A 84 12.39 -4.87 1.31
C ARG A 84 13.16 -4.98 -0.01
N ASP A 85 13.91 -3.94 -0.37
CA ASP A 85 14.70 -3.95 -1.61
C ASP A 85 15.79 -5.03 -1.55
N LEU A 86 16.42 -5.22 -0.39
CA LEU A 86 17.37 -6.32 -0.14
C LEU A 86 16.65 -7.68 -0.12
N ASP A 87 15.48 -7.78 0.51
CA ASP A 87 14.70 -9.03 0.50
C ASP A 87 14.34 -9.45 -0.93
N VAL A 88 14.07 -8.49 -1.84
CA VAL A 88 13.80 -8.76 -3.26
C VAL A 88 15.07 -9.13 -4.00
N GLN A 89 16.17 -8.40 -3.81
CA GLN A 89 17.45 -8.66 -4.46
C GLN A 89 18.02 -10.04 -4.08
N VAL A 90 17.99 -10.39 -2.79
CA VAL A 90 18.41 -11.72 -2.31
C VAL A 90 17.55 -12.80 -2.95
N SER A 91 16.22 -12.67 -2.90
CA SER A 91 15.32 -13.65 -3.51
C SER A 91 15.51 -13.77 -5.02
N PHE A 92 15.72 -12.66 -5.74
CA PHE A 92 16.01 -12.69 -7.17
C PHE A 92 17.33 -13.42 -7.45
N LEU A 93 18.38 -13.08 -6.71
CA LEU A 93 19.70 -13.69 -6.86
C LEU A 93 19.68 -15.18 -6.47
N GLU A 94 18.89 -15.60 -5.48
CA GLU A 94 18.69 -17.01 -5.10
C GLU A 94 17.94 -17.82 -6.16
N ASN A 95 17.13 -17.18 -7.01
CA ASN A 95 16.35 -17.85 -8.05
C ASN A 95 16.93 -17.70 -9.46
N LEU A 96 18.06 -17.01 -9.59
CA LEU A 96 18.71 -16.80 -10.88
C LEU A 96 19.18 -18.12 -11.49
N LYS A 97 18.72 -18.45 -12.71
CA LYS A 97 19.05 -19.71 -13.42
C LYS A 97 20.33 -19.62 -14.25
N ILE A 98 21.32 -18.90 -13.75
CA ILE A 98 22.62 -18.74 -14.42
C ILE A 98 23.67 -19.52 -13.61
N PRO A 99 24.51 -20.36 -14.25
CA PRO A 99 25.58 -21.09 -13.56
C PRO A 99 26.54 -20.14 -12.85
N ASP A 100 26.84 -20.41 -11.58
CA ASP A 100 27.80 -19.65 -10.79
C ASP A 100 29.21 -20.26 -10.97
N ARG A 101 29.92 -19.83 -12.01
CA ARG A 101 31.20 -20.45 -12.39
C ARG A 101 32.38 -20.06 -11.51
N GLN A 102 32.27 -18.97 -10.73
CA GLN A 102 33.37 -18.36 -9.98
C GLN A 102 32.96 -17.96 -8.55
N ASN A 103 31.90 -18.56 -8.00
CA ASN A 103 31.33 -18.21 -6.68
C ASN A 103 30.88 -16.75 -6.50
N HIS A 104 30.85 -15.94 -7.57
CA HIS A 104 30.45 -14.53 -7.52
C HIS A 104 29.03 -14.36 -6.99
N ARG A 105 28.12 -15.30 -7.30
CA ARG A 105 26.76 -15.26 -6.78
C ARG A 105 26.76 -15.51 -5.28
N SER A 106 27.53 -16.48 -4.80
CA SER A 106 27.67 -16.74 -3.36
C SER A 106 28.23 -15.53 -2.62
N GLU A 107 29.31 -14.93 -3.11
CA GLU A 107 29.92 -13.75 -2.49
C GLU A 107 28.96 -12.55 -2.44
N LEU A 108 28.21 -12.32 -3.53
CA LEU A 108 27.20 -11.27 -3.57
C LEU A 108 26.03 -11.56 -2.61
N LEU A 109 25.58 -12.82 -2.52
CA LEU A 109 24.55 -13.23 -1.56
C LEU A 109 25.00 -12.97 -0.11
N ASP A 110 26.24 -13.29 0.24
CA ASP A 110 26.79 -13.06 1.58
C ASP A 110 26.85 -11.58 1.94
N SER A 111 27.27 -10.74 0.98
CA SER A 111 27.27 -9.29 1.13
C SER A 111 25.86 -8.72 1.32
N LEU A 112 24.89 -9.15 0.49
CA LEU A 112 23.49 -8.74 0.59
C LEU A 112 22.85 -9.19 1.90
N ASN A 113 23.10 -10.43 2.34
CA ASN A 113 22.58 -10.98 3.59
C ASN A 113 23.15 -10.28 4.83
N SER A 114 24.43 -9.92 4.79
CA SER A 114 25.08 -9.11 5.82
C SER A 114 24.44 -7.73 5.92
N GLU A 115 24.22 -7.05 4.80
CA GLU A 115 23.55 -5.76 4.76
C GLU A 115 22.08 -5.85 5.20
N ARG A 116 21.37 -6.90 4.78
CA ARG A 116 20.00 -7.20 5.19
C ARG A 116 19.90 -7.35 6.70
N THR A 117 20.78 -8.13 7.30
CA THR A 117 20.86 -8.33 8.75
C THR A 117 21.10 -7.01 9.48
N ARG A 118 22.04 -6.20 8.99
CA ARG A 118 22.32 -4.87 9.54
C ARG A 118 21.11 -3.95 9.48
N ARG A 119 20.36 -3.94 8.38
CA ARG A 119 19.14 -3.11 8.22
C ARG A 119 17.97 -3.64 9.04
N SER A 120 17.81 -4.96 9.13
CA SER A 120 16.79 -5.61 9.96
C SER A 120 16.91 -5.18 11.41
N ARG A 121 18.13 -5.14 11.97
CA ARG A 121 18.39 -4.64 13.34
C ARG A 121 18.07 -3.14 13.54
N LYS A 122 18.11 -2.34 12.47
CA LYS A 122 17.84 -0.89 12.52
C LYS A 122 16.37 -0.54 12.34
N LEU A 123 15.59 -1.37 11.65
CA LEU A 123 14.20 -1.08 11.34
C LEU A 123 13.33 -0.90 12.61
N PRO A 124 13.44 -1.74 13.66
CA PRO A 124 12.64 -1.62 14.88
C PRO A 124 12.83 -0.30 15.61
N LYS A 125 14.03 0.29 15.52
CA LYS A 125 14.31 1.63 16.08
C LYS A 125 13.49 2.73 15.40
N SER A 126 13.04 2.52 14.16
CA SER A 126 12.12 3.45 13.49
C SER A 126 10.66 3.24 13.89
N PHE A 127 10.35 2.14 14.59
CA PHE A 127 9.04 1.78 15.10
C PHE A 127 9.08 1.64 16.63
N ASP A 128 9.81 2.53 17.30
CA ASP A 128 9.85 2.58 18.75
C ASP A 128 8.44 2.74 19.37
N ALA A 129 8.35 2.53 20.69
CA ALA A 129 7.08 2.51 21.40
C ALA A 129 6.27 3.81 21.21
N ASP A 130 6.94 4.97 21.19
CA ASP A 130 6.28 6.26 21.00
C ASP A 130 5.77 6.44 19.56
N THR A 131 6.62 6.15 18.57
CA THR A 131 6.27 6.21 17.15
C THR A 131 5.11 5.28 16.84
N ALA A 132 5.16 4.05 17.35
CA ALA A 132 4.10 3.06 17.18
C ALA A 132 2.79 3.51 17.85
N ARG A 133 2.85 4.06 19.07
CA ARG A 133 1.69 4.63 19.78
C ARG A 133 1.09 5.80 19.02
N THR A 134 1.93 6.75 18.58
CA THR A 134 1.54 7.93 17.80
C THR A 134 0.90 7.51 16.48
N LEU A 135 1.49 6.55 15.77
CA LEU A 135 0.94 6.04 14.51
C LEU A 135 -0.42 5.39 14.72
N ARG A 136 -0.57 4.49 15.70
CA ARG A 136 -1.87 3.87 16.03
C ARG A 136 -2.93 4.90 16.40
N LYS A 137 -2.58 5.92 17.19
CA LYS A 137 -3.49 7.03 17.54
C LYS A 137 -3.95 7.81 16.32
N ARG A 138 -3.05 8.09 15.38
CA ARG A 138 -3.38 8.78 14.11
C ARG A 138 -4.24 7.92 13.19
N LEU A 139 -3.92 6.63 13.07
CA LEU A 139 -4.69 5.66 12.29
C LEU A 139 -6.12 5.54 12.82
N ARG A 140 -6.30 5.40 14.13
CA ARG A 140 -7.64 5.32 14.75
C ARG A 140 -8.48 6.55 14.46
N ARG A 141 -7.88 7.75 14.56
CA ARG A 141 -8.56 9.01 14.25
C ARG A 141 -8.91 9.14 12.77
N ALA A 142 -7.98 8.80 11.88
CA ALA A 142 -8.27 8.85 10.45
C ALA A 142 -9.39 7.87 10.08
N SER A 143 -9.41 6.67 10.68
CA SER A 143 -10.48 5.69 10.47
C SER A 143 -11.86 6.19 10.89
N SER A 144 -11.96 7.09 11.87
CA SER A 144 -13.24 7.65 12.33
C SER A 144 -13.69 8.87 11.52
N THR A 145 -12.85 9.39 10.62
CA THR A 145 -13.15 10.54 9.75
C THR A 145 -13.26 10.14 8.29
N ILE A 146 -13.27 8.84 7.97
CA ILE A 146 -13.51 8.38 6.61
C ILE A 146 -15.00 8.49 6.34
N GLU A 147 -15.34 9.27 5.35
CA GLU A 147 -16.70 9.50 4.88
C GLU A 147 -16.75 9.23 3.38
N PHE A 148 -17.80 8.54 2.93
CA PHE A 148 -17.93 8.14 1.54
C PHE A 148 -18.91 9.02 0.76
N ASP A 149 -19.67 9.93 1.38
CA ASP A 149 -20.54 10.94 0.73
C ASP A 149 -21.31 10.49 -0.52
N GLY A 150 -21.85 9.26 -0.55
CA GLY A 150 -22.54 8.73 -1.74
C GLY A 150 -21.62 8.32 -2.91
N VAL A 151 -20.31 8.46 -2.75
CA VAL A 151 -19.27 8.16 -3.74
C VAL A 151 -18.94 6.66 -3.77
N ASP A 152 -19.13 6.04 -4.93
CA ASP A 152 -18.68 4.67 -5.19
C ASP A 152 -17.14 4.60 -5.31
N PRO A 153 -16.44 3.77 -4.49
CA PRO A 153 -15.01 3.56 -4.59
C PRO A 153 -14.53 3.06 -5.95
N LEU A 154 -15.37 2.31 -6.69
CA LEU A 154 -15.00 1.85 -8.04
C LEU A 154 -14.93 3.02 -9.03
N ASN A 155 -15.91 3.92 -9.02
CA ASN A 155 -15.90 5.11 -9.87
C ASN A 155 -14.67 5.98 -9.60
N ARG A 156 -14.32 6.21 -8.32
CA ARG A 156 -13.08 6.92 -7.97
C ARG A 156 -11.83 6.18 -8.42
N ALA A 157 -11.81 4.85 -8.35
CA ALA A 157 -10.70 4.06 -8.85
C ALA A 157 -10.47 4.26 -10.36
N LEU A 158 -11.55 4.32 -11.14
CA LEU A 158 -11.50 4.56 -12.59
C LEU A 158 -10.95 5.96 -12.92
N GLU A 159 -11.40 6.99 -12.19
CA GLU A 159 -10.92 8.38 -12.35
C GLU A 159 -9.42 8.55 -12.08
N ARG A 160 -8.82 7.65 -11.29
CA ARG A 160 -7.39 7.69 -10.96
C ARG A 160 -6.49 7.21 -12.10
N LEU A 161 -7.02 6.45 -13.05
CA LEU A 161 -6.22 5.96 -14.16
C LEU A 161 -6.06 7.06 -15.22
N PRO A 162 -4.82 7.31 -15.71
CA PRO A 162 -4.64 8.19 -16.83
C PRO A 162 -5.31 7.60 -18.08
N LYS A 163 -5.87 8.47 -18.93
CA LYS A 163 -6.54 8.03 -20.16
C LYS A 163 -5.51 7.38 -21.10
N ALA A 164 -5.84 6.20 -21.64
CA ALA A 164 -4.89 5.40 -22.42
C ALA A 164 -4.24 6.16 -23.58
N HIS A 165 -4.99 7.02 -24.27
CA HIS A 165 -4.49 7.84 -25.40
C HIS A 165 -3.54 8.98 -24.99
N THR A 166 -3.37 9.25 -23.70
CA THR A 166 -2.49 10.32 -23.19
C THR A 166 -1.11 9.80 -22.73
N ILE A 167 -0.89 8.49 -22.76
CA ILE A 167 0.32 7.87 -22.21
C ILE A 167 1.33 7.63 -23.33
N GLN A 168 2.41 8.42 -23.37
CA GLN A 168 3.60 8.07 -24.14
C GLN A 168 4.42 7.03 -23.38
N LEU A 169 4.61 5.82 -23.92
CA LEU A 169 5.30 4.73 -23.22
C LEU A 169 6.80 5.00 -23.06
N ASN A 170 7.16 5.59 -21.92
CA ASN A 170 8.54 5.75 -21.46
C ASN A 170 8.65 5.42 -19.95
N GLU A 171 9.87 5.27 -19.43
CA GLU A 171 10.11 4.89 -18.03
C GLU A 171 9.34 5.76 -17.02
N LYS A 172 9.38 7.09 -17.19
CA LYS A 172 8.72 8.04 -16.27
C LYS A 172 7.20 7.89 -16.31
N SER A 173 6.62 7.75 -17.50
CA SER A 173 5.20 7.55 -17.70
C SER A 173 4.72 6.21 -17.14
N LEU A 174 5.49 5.13 -17.34
CA LEU A 174 5.19 3.78 -16.84
C LEU A 174 5.27 3.74 -15.33
N HIS A 175 6.27 4.40 -14.74
CA HIS A 175 6.36 4.53 -13.30
C HIS A 175 5.16 5.27 -12.69
N SER A 176 4.77 6.39 -13.31
CA SER A 176 3.63 7.20 -12.88
C SER A 176 2.32 6.44 -13.04
N PHE A 177 2.13 5.75 -14.17
CA PHE A 177 1.02 4.84 -14.41
C PHE A 177 0.96 3.75 -13.34
N ARG A 178 2.08 3.12 -13.02
CA ARG A 178 2.14 2.07 -11.99
C ARG A 178 1.75 2.58 -10.61
N ILE A 179 2.09 3.83 -10.26
CA ILE A 179 1.63 4.46 -9.01
C ILE A 179 0.11 4.66 -9.04
N ALA A 180 -0.41 5.23 -10.14
CA ALA A 180 -1.84 5.45 -10.33
C ALA A 180 -2.64 4.15 -10.27
N ALA A 181 -2.22 3.11 -11.01
CA ALA A 181 -2.81 1.78 -11.01
C ALA A 181 -2.82 1.15 -9.61
N LYS A 182 -1.75 1.31 -8.83
CA LYS A 182 -1.73 0.82 -7.43
C LYS A 182 -2.77 1.55 -6.58
N SER A 183 -2.86 2.86 -6.71
CA SER A 183 -3.86 3.66 -5.98
C SER A 183 -5.29 3.28 -6.39
N ALA A 184 -5.58 3.21 -7.69
CA ALA A 184 -6.85 2.79 -8.24
C ALA A 184 -7.27 1.41 -7.72
N ARG A 185 -6.36 0.42 -7.78
CA ARG A 185 -6.61 -0.92 -7.24
C ARG A 185 -6.98 -0.90 -5.75
N TYR A 186 -6.32 -0.09 -4.93
CA TYR A 186 -6.63 -0.02 -3.50
C TYR A 186 -8.00 0.61 -3.21
N LEU A 187 -8.47 1.55 -4.05
CA LEU A 187 -9.81 2.12 -3.95
C LEU A 187 -10.86 1.09 -4.39
N ALA A 188 -10.65 0.43 -5.53
CA ALA A 188 -11.54 -0.60 -6.04
C ALA A 188 -11.66 -1.81 -5.10
N GLU A 189 -10.60 -2.15 -4.36
CA GLU A 189 -10.64 -3.18 -3.30
C GLU A 189 -11.67 -2.88 -2.19
N LEU A 190 -12.20 -1.65 -2.07
CA LEU A 190 -13.29 -1.32 -1.14
C LEU A 190 -14.67 -1.65 -1.68
N ALA A 191 -14.85 -1.63 -3.00
CA ALA A 191 -16.11 -1.95 -3.63
C ALA A 191 -16.34 -3.46 -3.62
N GLU A 192 -17.59 -3.86 -3.38
CA GLU A 192 -18.00 -5.26 -3.35
C GLU A 192 -18.99 -5.52 -4.48
N SER A 193 -18.45 -5.51 -5.71
CA SER A 193 -19.17 -5.83 -6.94
C SER A 193 -18.33 -6.76 -7.81
N VAL A 194 -18.99 -7.47 -8.73
CA VAL A 194 -18.31 -8.30 -9.74
C VAL A 194 -17.37 -7.43 -10.58
N ASP A 195 -17.83 -6.25 -10.99
CA ASP A 195 -17.03 -5.30 -11.77
C ASP A 195 -15.78 -4.83 -11.04
N ALA A 196 -15.88 -4.54 -9.73
CA ALA A 196 -14.73 -4.16 -8.92
C ALA A 196 -13.71 -5.30 -8.82
N ASN A 197 -14.16 -6.54 -8.68
CA ASN A 197 -13.27 -7.69 -8.65
C ASN A 197 -12.56 -7.88 -10.01
N SER A 198 -13.30 -7.82 -11.12
CA SER A 198 -12.74 -7.90 -12.47
C SER A 198 -11.70 -6.80 -12.72
N PHE A 199 -12.03 -5.56 -12.36
CA PHE A 199 -11.13 -4.42 -12.46
C PHE A 199 -9.85 -4.59 -11.62
N VAL A 200 -9.97 -5.11 -10.39
CA VAL A 200 -8.82 -5.40 -9.53
C VAL A 200 -7.91 -6.47 -10.14
N GLU A 201 -8.47 -7.52 -10.73
CA GLU A 201 -7.69 -8.59 -11.37
C GLU A 201 -6.97 -8.10 -12.65
N GLU A 202 -7.63 -7.29 -13.48
CA GLU A 202 -6.99 -6.67 -14.65
C GLU A 202 -5.83 -5.75 -14.24
N LEU A 203 -6.04 -4.91 -13.22
CA LEU A 203 -4.97 -4.05 -12.71
C LEU A 203 -3.82 -4.82 -12.07
N LYS A 204 -4.04 -6.01 -11.51
CA LYS A 204 -2.95 -6.88 -11.04
C LYS A 204 -2.10 -7.35 -12.21
N LYS A 205 -2.72 -7.87 -13.27
CA LYS A 205 -1.99 -8.31 -14.49
C LYS A 205 -1.13 -7.18 -15.07
N ALA A 206 -1.69 -5.97 -15.17
CA ALA A 206 -0.94 -4.80 -15.64
C ALA A 206 0.20 -4.40 -14.68
N GLN A 207 -0.03 -4.49 -13.36
CA GLN A 207 1.00 -4.20 -12.35
C GLN A 207 2.14 -5.21 -12.36
N ASP A 208 1.86 -6.48 -12.64
CA ASP A 208 2.87 -7.54 -12.72
C ASP A 208 3.72 -7.33 -13.99
N ALA A 209 3.09 -7.04 -15.13
CA ALA A 209 3.80 -6.75 -16.39
C ALA A 209 4.70 -5.51 -16.34
N ILE A 210 4.37 -4.49 -15.54
CA ILE A 210 5.18 -3.25 -15.35
C ILE A 210 6.04 -3.33 -14.07
N GLY A 211 5.92 -4.42 -13.31
CA GLY A 211 6.47 -4.57 -11.97
C GLY A 211 7.66 -5.53 -11.88
N GLU A 212 7.78 -6.46 -12.84
CA GLU A 212 9.01 -7.19 -13.16
C GLU A 212 10.08 -6.25 -13.73
#